data_AF-A0A534KAZ6-F1
#
_entry.id   AF-A0A534KAZ6-F1
#
_cell.length_a   1.000
_cell.length_b   1.000
_cell.length_c   1.000
_cell.angle_alpha   90.00
_cell.angle_beta   90.00
_cell.angle_gamma   90.00
#
_symmetry.space_group_name_H-M   'P 1'
#
loop_
_entity.id
_entity.type
_entity.pdbx_description
1 polymer ?
#
loop_
_entity_poly.entity_id
_entity_poly.type
_entity_poly.pdbx_seq_one_letter_code
_entity_poly.pdbx_strand_id
1 'polypeptide(L)' 'MDCPECGGSMDRGYLVAESLLGGAKWTARKTKLAAGGQRLVDPDGWGNVYLPGFRCSSCRILSLRY' A
#
# COMPACT_ATOMS: atom_id res chain seq x y z
N MET A 1 -10.97 -8.70 9.62
CA MET A 1 -11.25 -8.65 8.17
C MET A 1 -10.90 -10.02 7.65
N ASP A 2 -11.82 -10.63 6.91
CA ASP A 2 -11.62 -11.96 6.36
C ASP A 2 -11.10 -11.85 4.93
N CYS A 3 -10.24 -12.78 4.54
CA CYS A 3 -9.65 -12.84 3.22
C CYS A 3 -10.74 -13.15 2.18
N PRO A 4 -10.89 -12.34 1.11
CA PRO A 4 -11.94 -12.56 0.13
C PRO A 4 -11.76 -13.86 -0.67
N GLU A 5 -10.54 -14.42 -0.73
CA GLU A 5 -10.26 -15.65 -1.48
C GLU A 5 -10.45 -16.92 -0.65
N CYS A 6 -10.01 -16.94 0.62
CA CYS A 6 -10.02 -18.16 1.44
C CYS A 6 -10.91 -18.09 2.68
N GLY A 7 -11.53 -16.94 2.97
CA GLY A 7 -12.32 -16.71 4.19
C GLY A 7 -11.50 -16.68 5.48
N GLY A 8 -10.19 -16.93 5.44
CA GLY A 8 -9.32 -16.91 6.61
C GLY A 8 -9.08 -15.50 7.15
N SER A 9 -8.75 -15.39 8.44
CA SER A 9 -8.47 -14.10 9.07
C SER A 9 -7.25 -13.40 8.45
N MET A 10 -7.31 -12.08 8.30
CA MET A 10 -6.20 -11.27 7.82
C MET A 10 -5.51 -10.50 8.95
N ASP A 11 -4.19 -10.46 8.92
CA ASP A 11 -3.35 -9.74 9.87
C ASP A 11 -3.38 -8.24 9.59
N ARG A 12 -3.62 -7.43 10.62
CA ARG A 12 -3.52 -5.97 10.52
C ARG A 12 -2.05 -5.55 10.54
N GLY A 13 -1.68 -4.61 9.69
CA GLY A 13 -0.32 -4.06 9.66
C GLY A 13 -0.22 -2.81 8.81
N TYR A 14 1.02 -2.51 8.40
CA TYR A 14 1.33 -1.39 7.52
C TYR A 14 2.19 -1.89 6.36
N LEU A 15 1.90 -1.42 5.14
CA LEU A 15 2.84 -1.44 4.05
C LEU A 15 3.78 -0.24 4.22
N VAL A 16 5.08 -0.50 4.30
CA VAL A 16 6.11 0.53 4.31
C VAL A 16 6.66 0.69 2.89
N ALA A 17 6.65 1.90 2.38
CA ALA A 17 7.24 2.24 1.09
C ALA A 17 8.15 3.46 1.24
N GLU A 18 9.37 3.35 0.74
CA GLU A 18 10.29 4.47 0.62
C GLU A 18 9.87 5.33 -0.58
N SER A 19 9.68 6.63 -0.38
CA SER A 19 9.31 7.53 -1.48
C SER A 19 10.36 8.59 -1.71
N LEU A 20 11.17 8.38 -2.76
CA LEU A 20 12.09 9.38 -3.31
C LEU A 20 11.36 10.51 -4.05
N LEU A 21 10.09 10.33 -4.45
CA LEU A 21 9.36 11.22 -5.38
C LEU A 21 7.98 11.65 -4.88
N GLY A 22 7.81 11.83 -3.57
CA GLY A 22 6.66 12.54 -2.99
C GLY A 22 5.47 11.66 -2.61
N GLY A 23 5.72 10.64 -1.79
CA GLY A 23 4.71 9.77 -1.18
C GLY A 23 4.37 8.51 -1.99
N ALA A 24 3.46 7.69 -1.44
CA ALA A 24 2.87 6.57 -2.15
C ALA A 24 1.74 7.09 -3.03
N LYS A 25 1.70 6.64 -4.29
CA LYS A 25 0.77 7.14 -5.30
C LYS A 25 -0.03 6.02 -5.92
N TRP A 26 -1.31 6.27 -6.12
CA TRP A 26 -2.18 5.43 -6.93
C TRP A 26 -2.11 5.86 -8.39
N THR A 27 -1.92 4.89 -9.28
CA THR A 27 -2.01 5.09 -10.72
C THR A 27 -2.73 3.93 -11.37
N ALA A 28 -3.63 4.21 -12.31
CA ALA A 28 -4.29 3.18 -13.11
C ALA A 28 -3.34 2.51 -14.12
N ARG A 29 -2.17 3.12 -14.41
CA ARG A 29 -1.19 2.61 -15.36
C ARG A 29 0.23 2.74 -14.81
N LYS A 30 1.01 1.67 -14.93
CA LYS A 30 2.44 1.69 -14.58
C LYS A 30 3.20 2.53 -15.60
N THR A 31 3.92 3.54 -15.13
CA THR A 31 4.81 4.37 -15.96
C THR A 31 6.26 4.13 -15.56
N LYS A 32 7.21 4.29 -16.49
CA LYS A 32 8.65 4.08 -16.20
C LYS A 32 9.19 5.01 -15.11
N LEU A 33 8.64 6.22 -15.01
CA LEU A 33 9.11 7.25 -14.09
C LEU A 33 8.27 7.37 -12.81
N ALA A 34 7.23 6.54 -12.65
CA ALA A 34 6.22 6.71 -11.59
C ALA A 34 5.68 8.17 -11.52
N ALA A 35 5.70 8.85 -12.67
CA ALA A 35 5.28 10.24 -12.81
C ALA A 35 3.76 10.30 -12.99
N GLY A 36 3.13 11.26 -12.30
CA GLY A 36 1.68 11.34 -12.18
C GLY A 36 1.12 10.42 -11.08
N GLY A 37 -0.20 10.27 -11.07
CA GLY A 37 -0.92 9.52 -10.05
C GLY A 37 -1.38 10.35 -8.86
N GLN A 38 -2.43 9.89 -8.20
CA GLN A 38 -2.98 10.52 -7.01
C GLN A 38 -2.14 10.12 -5.81
N ARG A 39 -1.62 11.09 -5.06
CA ARG A 39 -0.96 10.82 -3.79
C ARG A 39 -1.98 10.28 -2.79
N LEU A 40 -1.65 9.17 -2.14
CA LEU A 40 -2.50 8.53 -1.14
C LEU A 40 -2.17 9.03 0.26
N VAL A 41 -0.88 9.05 0.60
CA VAL A 41 -0.37 9.43 1.92
C VAL A 41 0.90 10.25 1.72
N ASP A 42 1.05 11.32 2.50
CA ASP A 42 2.28 12.11 2.52
C ASP A 42 3.42 11.34 3.22
N PRO A 43 4.67 11.48 2.72
CA PRO A 43 5.81 10.87 3.40
C PRO A 43 6.09 11.57 4.72
N ASP A 44 6.70 10.84 5.65
CA ASP A 44 7.27 11.41 6.88
C ASP A 44 8.54 12.23 6.60
N GLY A 45 9.14 12.79 7.65
CA GLY A 45 10.37 13.58 7.54
C GLY A 45 11.60 12.81 7.03
N TRP A 46 11.52 11.49 6.94
CA TRP A 46 12.57 10.60 6.42
C TRP A 46 12.23 10.07 5.01
N GLY A 47 11.10 10.50 4.43
CA GLY A 47 10.66 10.04 3.11
C GLY A 47 9.90 8.70 3.13
N ASN A 48 9.58 8.15 4.30
CA ASN A 48 8.85 6.89 4.42
C ASN A 48 7.35 7.12 4.35
N VAL A 49 6.64 6.14 3.80
CA VAL A 49 5.17 6.13 3.73
C VAL A 49 4.65 4.86 4.35
N TYR A 50 3.65 5.01 5.21
CA TYR A 50 3.01 3.91 5.93
C TYR A 50 1.53 3.84 5.52
N LEU A 51 1.15 2.78 4.80
CA LEU A 51 -0.25 2.55 4.43
C LEU A 51 -0.83 1.46 5.32
N PRO A 52 -1.83 1.77 6.18
CA PRO A 52 -2.47 0.75 7.00
C PRO A 52 -3.20 -0.26 6.10
N GLY A 53 -3.18 -1.53 6.49
CA GLY A 53 -3.78 -2.58 5.70
C GLY A 53 -3.99 -3.88 6.45
N PHE A 54 -4.50 -4.85 5.70
CA PHE A 54 -4.71 -6.22 6.12
C PHE A 54 -4.01 -7.15 5.14
N ARG A 55 -3.24 -8.10 5.65
CA ARG A 55 -2.51 -9.09 4.84
C ARG A 55 -3.02 -10.49 5.16
N CYS A 56 -3.38 -11.25 4.12
CA CYS A 56 -3.52 -12.70 4.24
C CYS A 56 -2.18 -13.33 3.84
N SER A 57 -1.49 -13.96 4.79
CA SER A 57 -0.21 -14.62 4.55
C SER A 57 -0.34 -15.81 3.61
N SER A 58 -1.40 -16.61 3.75
CA SER A 58 -1.67 -17.78 2.91
C SER A 58 -1.95 -17.43 1.45
N CYS A 59 -2.89 -16.52 1.19
CA CYS A 59 -3.27 -16.13 -0.18
C CYS A 59 -2.38 -15.06 -0.79
N ARG A 60 -1.45 -14.48 0.00
CA ARG A 60 -0.60 -13.34 -0.40
C ARG A 60 -1.39 -12.13 -0.89
N ILE A 61 -2.57 -11.91 -0.32
CA ILE A 61 -3.39 -10.74 -0.59
C ILE A 61 -3.07 -9.64 0.41
N LEU A 62 -2.95 -8.42 -0.08
CA LEU A 62 -2.79 -7.22 0.72
C LEU A 62 -3.91 -6.24 0.36
N SER A 63 -4.73 -5.88 1.35
CA SER A 63 -5.75 -4.85 1.24
C SER A 63 -5.27 -3.60 1.97
N LEU A 64 -5.17 -2.48 1.25
CA LEU A 64 -4.71 -1.20 1.81
C LEU A 64 -5.89 -0.27 2.05
N ARG A 65 -5.81 0.52 3.12
CA ARG A 65 -6.71 1.62 3.43
C ARG A 65 -5.90 2.92 3.39
N TYR A 66 -6.41 3.91 2.67
CA TYR A 66 -5.76 5.20 2.47
C TYR A 66 -6.80 6.31 2.38
#